data_AF-A0A535S2Y4-F1
#
_entry.id   AF-A0A535S2Y4-F1
#
_cell.length_a   1.000
_cell.length_b   1.000
_cell.length_c   1.000
_cell.angle_alpha   90.00
_cell.angle_beta   90.00
_cell.angle_gamma   90.00
#
_symmetry.space_group_name_H-M   'P 1'
#
loop_
_entity.id
_entity.type
_entity.pdbx_description
1 polymer ?
#
loop_
_entity_poly.entity_id
_entity_poly.type
_entity_poly.pdbx_seq_one_letter_code
_entity_poly.pdbx_strand_id
1 'polypeptide(L)' 'MRSAAGFTKGLHELGNGHYAYLQPDGSWGWSNSGLVTDAGQSLLVDTLFD' A
#
# COMPACT_ATOMS: atom_id res chain seq x y z
N MET A 1 11.57 -10.14 -22.68
CA MET A 1 10.24 -9.90 -22.10
C MET A 1 10.42 -9.80 -20.60
N ARG A 2 10.37 -8.60 -20.01
CA ARG A 2 10.34 -8.48 -18.55
C ARG A 2 8.96 -8.93 -18.10
N SER A 3 8.89 -9.89 -17.18
CA SER A 3 7.64 -10.16 -16.47
C SER A 3 7.24 -8.87 -15.78
N ALA A 4 6.16 -8.24 -16.24
CA ALA A 4 5.44 -7.29 -15.42
C ALA A 4 4.79 -8.16 -14.34
N ALA A 5 5.23 -8.02 -13.08
CA ALA A 5 4.53 -8.65 -11.98
C ALA A 5 3.05 -8.23 -12.09
N GLY A 6 2.17 -9.21 -12.22
CA GLY A 6 0.73 -8.95 -12.30
C GLY A 6 0.26 -8.21 -11.05
N PHE A 7 -0.76 -7.38 -11.20
CA PHE A 7 -1.40 -6.76 -10.05
C PHE A 7 -1.93 -7.83 -9.09
N THR A 8 -1.66 -7.66 -7.80
CA THR A 8 -2.35 -8.39 -6.74
C THR A 8 -2.88 -7.41 -5.69
N LYS A 9 -4.14 -7.61 -5.30
CA LYS A 9 -4.77 -6.84 -4.22
C LYS A 9 -4.13 -7.22 -2.88
N GLY A 10 -4.01 -6.25 -1.99
CA GLY A 10 -3.66 -6.48 -0.59
C GLY A 10 -2.36 -5.80 -0.16
N LEU A 11 -1.79 -6.26 0.95
CA LEU A 11 -0.57 -5.72 1.53
C LEU A 11 0.67 -6.25 0.80
N HIS A 12 1.60 -5.35 0.50
CA HIS A 12 2.87 -5.63 -0.12
C HIS A 12 4.00 -5.07 0.74
N GLU A 13 4.97 -5.93 1.05
CA GLU A 13 6.25 -5.54 1.64
C GLU A 13 7.11 -4.86 0.59
N LEU A 14 7.54 -3.62 0.85
CA LEU A 14 8.47 -2.89 -0.02
C LEU A 14 9.91 -2.93 0.54
N GLY A 15 10.06 -3.34 1.80
CA GLY A 15 11.35 -3.42 2.51
C GLY A 15 11.60 -2.21 3.41
N ASN A 16 12.55 -2.36 4.34
CA ASN A 16 12.96 -1.31 5.29
C ASN A 16 11.81 -0.69 6.09
N GLY A 17 10.83 -1.51 6.50
CA GLY A 17 9.67 -1.03 7.25
C GLY A 17 8.65 -0.23 6.42
N HIS A 18 8.68 -0.36 5.08
CA HIS A 18 7.70 0.27 4.19
C HIS A 18 6.76 -0.76 3.60
N TYR A 19 5.47 -0.42 3.60
CA TYR A 19 4.40 -1.28 3.13
C TYR A 19 3.44 -0.49 2.25
N ALA A 20 2.90 -1.14 1.23
CA ALA A 20 1.82 -0.61 0.41
C ALA A 20 0.62 -1.55 0.42
N TYR A 21 -0.56 -1.01 0.68
CA TYR A 21 -1.81 -1.72 0.47
C TYR A 21 -2.42 -1.31 -0.87
N LEU A 22 -2.55 -2.26 -1.79
CA LEU A 22 -3.09 -2.04 -3.12
C LEU A 22 -4.57 -2.45 -3.20
N GLN A 23 -5.43 -1.51 -3.60
CA GLN A 23 -6.84 -1.75 -3.93
C GLN A 23 -7.01 -1.90 -5.45
N PRO A 24 -7.92 -2.78 -5.93
CA PRO A 24 -8.26 -2.89 -7.35
C PRO A 24 -9.28 -1.83 -7.79
N ASP A 25 -9.40 -1.62 -9.10
CA ASP A 25 -10.58 -1.09 -9.82
C ASP A 25 -11.28 0.14 -9.19
N GLY A 26 -10.50 1.01 -8.53
CA GLY A 26 -10.98 2.02 -7.59
C GLY A 26 -12.21 2.82 -8.01
N SER A 27 -13.07 3.13 -7.02
CA SER A 27 -14.22 4.04 -7.12
C SER A 27 -14.06 5.19 -6.12
N TRP A 28 -15.00 6.14 -6.09
CA TRP A 28 -14.87 7.31 -5.20
C TRP A 28 -14.75 6.88 -3.73
N GLY A 29 -13.73 7.38 -3.02
CA GLY A 29 -13.39 7.00 -1.64
C GLY A 29 -12.42 5.81 -1.50
N TRP A 30 -12.06 5.13 -2.60
CA TRP A 30 -11.06 4.05 -2.58
C TRP A 30 -9.70 4.56 -3.05
N SER A 31 -8.70 4.44 -2.18
CA SER A 31 -7.30 4.74 -2.48
C SER A 31 -6.39 3.60 -2.04
N ASN A 32 -5.15 3.61 -2.53
CA ASN A 32 -4.08 2.81 -1.95
C ASN A 32 -3.60 3.50 -0.67
N SER A 33 -3.18 2.71 0.33
CA SER A 33 -2.60 3.24 1.56
C SER A 33 -1.18 2.74 1.78
N GLY A 34 -0.45 3.43 2.64
CA GLY A 34 0.93 3.10 2.98
C GLY A 34 1.15 3.06 4.48
N LEU A 35 2.10 2.23 4.92
CA LEU A 35 2.59 2.22 6.29
C LEU A 35 4.10 2.38 6.27
N VAL A 36 4.59 3.28 7.13
CA VAL A 36 6.01 3.43 7.42
C VAL A 36 6.23 3.11 8.88
N THR A 37 7.14 2.19 9.17
CA THR A 37 7.54 1.84 10.53
C THR A 37 9.04 2.06 10.70
N ASP A 38 9.44 2.79 11.73
CA ASP A 38 10.84 2.95 12.11
C ASP A 38 10.97 3.29 13.60
N ALA A 39 12.05 2.86 14.25
CA ALA A 39 12.36 3.14 15.64
C ALA A 39 11.20 2.91 16.64
N GLY A 40 10.37 1.88 16.39
CA GLY A 40 9.20 1.56 17.21
C GLY A 40 8.03 2.53 17.05
N GLN A 41 8.05 3.38 16.02
CA GLN A 41 6.96 4.28 15.64
C GLN A 41 6.32 3.84 14.33
N SER A 42 5.14 4.37 14.03
CA SER A 42 4.38 4.06 12.82
C SER A 42 3.66 5.28 12.29
N LEU A 43 3.72 5.48 10.97
CA LEU A 43 2.99 6.51 10.24
C LEU A 43 2.12 5.84 9.18
N LEU A 44 0.81 6.04 9.28
CA LEU A 44 -0.15 5.65 8.27
C LEU A 44 -0.28 6.78 7.23
N VAL A 45 -0.18 6.42 5.96
CA VAL A 45 -0.33 7.32 4.81
C VAL A 45 -1.63 6.95 4.11
N ASP A 46 -2.54 7.91 4.05
CA ASP A 46 -3.92 7.75 3.57
C ASP A 46 -4.74 6.76 4.44
N THR A 47 -5.73 7.28 5.16
CA THR A 47 -6.60 6.46 6.03
C THR A 47 -7.72 5.77 5.27
N LEU A 48 -7.75 5.92 3.93
CA LEU A 48 -8.90 5.63 3.08
C LEU A 48 -10.08 6.57 3.41
N PHE A 49 -11.19 6.44 2.67
CA PHE A 49 -12.54 7.00 2.90
C PHE A 49 -12.66 8.32 3.70
N ASP A 50 -13.34 9.31 3.10
CA ASP A 50 -13.95 10.45 3.82
C ASP A 50 -15.28 10.02 4.47
#